data_AF-A0A1S1N0V3-F1
#
_entry.id   AF-A0A1S1N0V3-F1
#
_cell.length_a   1.000
_cell.length_b   1.000
_cell.length_c   1.000
_cell.angle_alpha   90.00
_cell.angle_beta   90.00
_cell.angle_gamma   90.00
#
_symmetry.space_group_name_H-M   'P 1'
#
loop_
_entity.id
_entity.type
_entity.pdbx_description
1 polymer ?
#
loop_
_entity_poly.entity_id
_entity_poly.type
_entity_poly.pdbx_seq_one_letter_code
_entity_poly.pdbx_strand_id
1 'polypeptide(L)'
;MRRSRARRPTKRDDSRHKAFIIAALNELKTHPNKLTIIKQNCQLYKQQPHLKRGFLTAIERCEWVLEVDDDIDRIIAQILAEDYIGNRLRRYPLLFKGVVDD
;
A
#
# COMPACT_ATOMS: atom_id res chain seq x y z
N MET A 1 -17.69 -24.39 -21.58
CA MET A 1 -18.17 -23.47 -20.51
C MET A 1 -17.09 -23.29 -19.45
N ARG A 2 -16.41 -22.15 -19.38
CA ARG A 2 -15.47 -21.84 -18.29
C ARG A 2 -16.26 -21.29 -17.10
N ARG A 3 -16.31 -22.04 -16.00
CA ARG A 3 -16.87 -21.55 -14.73
C ARG A 3 -15.96 -20.45 -14.18
N SER A 4 -16.43 -19.21 -14.26
CA SER A 4 -15.86 -18.06 -13.58
C SER A 4 -15.93 -18.31 -12.07
N ARG A 5 -14.83 -18.73 -11.44
CA ARG A 5 -14.70 -18.71 -9.97
C ARG A 5 -14.62 -17.25 -9.54
N ALA A 6 -15.78 -16.61 -9.36
CA ALA A 6 -15.87 -15.33 -8.68
C ALA A 6 -15.42 -15.54 -7.22
N ARG A 7 -14.14 -15.25 -6.94
CA ARG A 7 -13.66 -15.11 -5.56
C ARG A 7 -14.38 -13.90 -4.96
N ARG A 8 -15.45 -14.14 -4.20
CA ARG A 8 -16.05 -13.10 -3.36
C ARG A 8 -14.97 -12.64 -2.39
N PRO A 9 -14.56 -11.37 -2.39
CA PRO A 9 -13.67 -10.86 -1.36
C PRO A 9 -14.42 -10.98 -0.01
N THR A 10 -13.80 -11.64 0.94
CA THR A 10 -14.33 -11.75 2.31
C THR A 10 -14.21 -10.37 2.96
N LYS A 11 -15.32 -9.63 3.04
CA LYS A 11 -15.42 -8.25 3.58
C LYS A 11 -14.66 -7.98 4.89
N ARG A 12 -14.41 -9.00 5.72
CA ARG A 12 -13.68 -8.89 6.98
C ARG A 12 -12.20 -8.53 6.80
N ASP A 13 -11.55 -9.07 5.78
CA ASP A 13 -10.11 -8.87 5.52
C ASP A 13 -9.83 -7.42 5.07
N ASP A 14 -10.75 -6.89 4.25
CA ASP A 14 -10.72 -5.52 3.72
C ASP A 14 -10.81 -4.46 4.83
N SER A 15 -11.61 -4.73 5.86
CA SER A 15 -11.84 -3.79 6.97
C SER A 15 -10.60 -3.66 7.88
N ARG A 16 -9.93 -4.79 8.19
CA ARG A 16 -8.72 -4.79 9.02
C ARG A 16 -7.54 -4.15 8.28
N HIS A 17 -7.36 -4.47 7.00
CA HIS A 17 -6.34 -3.82 6.17
C HIS A 17 -6.57 -2.32 6.06
N LYS A 18 -7.81 -1.89 5.84
CA LYS A 18 -8.15 -0.47 5.80
C LYS A 18 -7.84 0.23 7.12
N ALA A 19 -8.19 -0.37 8.27
CA ALA A 19 -7.89 0.20 9.58
C ALA A 19 -6.39 0.34 9.83
N PHE A 20 -5.60 -0.71 9.53
CA PHE A 20 -4.14 -0.68 9.64
C PHE A 20 -3.52 0.39 8.74
N ILE A 21 -3.96 0.50 7.49
CA ILE A 21 -3.44 1.50 6.56
C ILE A 21 -3.78 2.91 7.05
N ILE A 22 -5.01 3.16 7.52
CA ILE A 22 -5.37 4.47 8.09
C ILE A 22 -4.47 4.81 9.29
N ALA A 23 -4.22 3.85 10.19
CA ALA A 23 -3.30 4.06 11.31
C ALA A 23 -1.88 4.40 10.82
N ALA A 24 -1.37 3.68 9.82
CA ALA A 24 -0.07 3.96 9.22
C ALA A 24 -0.01 5.35 8.56
N LEU A 25 -1.07 5.78 7.87
CA LEU A 25 -1.11 7.10 7.25
C LEU A 25 -1.16 8.22 8.30
N ASN A 26 -1.90 8.03 9.40
CA ASN A 26 -1.89 8.99 10.51
C ASN A 26 -0.50 9.09 11.15
N GLU A 27 0.16 7.95 11.33
CA GLU A 27 1.52 7.90 11.85
C GLU A 27 2.52 8.62 10.93
N LEU A 28 2.37 8.49 9.61
CA LEU A 28 3.17 9.25 8.65
C LEU A 28 2.93 10.76 8.72
N LYS A 29 1.70 11.22 9.01
CA LYS A 29 1.43 12.65 9.21
C LYS A 29 2.20 13.21 10.41
N THR A 30 2.22 12.46 11.51
CA THR A 30 2.92 12.86 12.74
C THR A 30 4.44 12.70 12.59
N HIS A 31 4.89 11.69 11.85
CA HIS A 31 6.28 11.32 11.66
C HIS A 31 6.63 11.12 10.17
N PRO A 32 6.79 12.21 9.39
CA PRO A 32 7.05 12.12 7.94
C PRO A 32 8.34 11.37 7.59
N ASN A 33 9.32 11.33 8.50
CA ASN A 33 10.56 10.56 8.33
C ASN A 33 10.31 9.04 8.17
N LYS A 34 9.20 8.52 8.71
CA LYS A 34 8.78 7.11 8.55
C LYS A 34 8.39 6.76 7.11
N LEU A 35 8.24 7.74 6.21
CA LEU A 35 8.08 7.50 4.77
C LEU A 35 9.25 6.67 4.19
N THR A 36 10.44 6.80 4.79
CA THR A 36 11.63 6.00 4.43
C THR A 36 11.38 4.50 4.62
N ILE A 37 10.58 4.11 5.62
CA ILE A 37 10.22 2.70 5.87
C ILE A 37 9.44 2.14 4.68
N ILE A 38 8.52 2.91 4.11
CA ILE A 38 7.75 2.50 2.93
C ILE A 38 8.68 2.35 1.72
N LYS A 39 9.62 3.29 1.52
CA LYS A 39 10.63 3.19 0.46
C LYS A 39 11.48 1.92 0.61
N GLN A 40 11.93 1.62 1.83
CA GLN A 40 12.69 0.41 2.14
C GLN A 40 11.86 -0.87 1.91
N ASN A 41 10.58 -0.88 2.30
CA ASN A 41 9.68 -2.00 2.05
C ASN A 41 9.51 -2.27 0.55
N CYS A 42 9.31 -1.22 -0.26
CA CYS A 42 9.24 -1.34 -1.71
C CYS A 42 10.49 -2.03 -2.28
N GLN A 43 11.69 -1.54 -1.90
CA GLN A 43 12.95 -2.12 -2.36
C GLN A 43 13.13 -3.57 -1.90
N LEU A 44 12.85 -3.85 -0.63
CA LEU A 44 12.97 -5.17 -0.02
C LEU A 44 12.08 -6.20 -0.73
N TYR A 45 10.80 -5.87 -0.93
CA TYR A 45 9.86 -6.81 -1.54
C TYR A 45 10.12 -7.01 -3.03
N LYS A 46 10.58 -5.98 -3.74
CA LYS A 46 10.91 -6.05 -5.17
C LYS A 46 12.02 -7.05 -5.49
N GLN A 47 12.94 -7.29 -4.55
CA GLN A 47 14.04 -8.26 -4.69
C GLN A 47 13.61 -9.72 -4.50
N GLN A 48 12.36 -9.99 -4.09
CA GLN A 48 11.93 -11.36 -3.81
C GLN A 48 11.70 -12.17 -5.11
N PRO A 49 12.29 -13.37 -5.26
CA PRO A 49 12.25 -14.15 -6.50
C PRO A 49 10.85 -14.68 -6.88
N HIS A 50 9.95 -14.82 -5.90
CA HIS A 50 8.59 -15.32 -6.10
C HIS A 50 7.52 -14.27 -5.84
N LEU A 51 7.86 -12.99 -6.04
CA LEU A 51 6.93 -11.90 -5.87
C LEU A 51 5.76 -12.02 -6.86
N LYS A 52 4.54 -12.07 -6.33
CA LYS A 52 3.34 -12.10 -7.17
C LYS A 52 3.29 -10.82 -8.02
N ARG A 53 3.06 -10.96 -9.33
CA ARG A 53 2.90 -9.82 -10.26
C ARG A 53 1.94 -8.75 -9.74
N GLY A 54 0.88 -9.17 -9.04
CA GLY A 54 -0.06 -8.22 -8.44
C GLY A 54 0.59 -7.28 -7.41
N PHE A 55 1.46 -7.83 -6.57
CA PHE A 55 2.17 -7.05 -5.56
C PHE A 55 3.31 -6.24 -6.19
N LEU A 56 4.02 -6.78 -7.18
CA LEU A 56 5.01 -6.03 -7.96
C LEU A 56 4.41 -4.75 -8.56
N THR A 57 3.23 -4.83 -9.19
CA THR A 57 2.55 -3.63 -9.70
C THR A 57 2.18 -2.65 -8.59
N ALA A 58 1.84 -3.12 -7.38
CA ALA A 58 1.57 -2.20 -6.28
C ALA A 58 2.85 -1.48 -5.81
N ILE A 59 3.99 -2.17 -5.80
CA ILE A 59 5.30 -1.56 -5.52
C ILE A 59 5.63 -0.50 -6.57
N GLU A 60 5.52 -0.81 -7.86
CA GLU A 60 5.80 0.15 -8.95
C GLU A 60 4.93 1.41 -8.84
N ARG A 61 3.65 1.27 -8.49
CA ARG A 61 2.76 2.42 -8.27
C ARG A 61 3.11 3.19 -7.00
N CYS A 62 3.56 2.51 -5.96
CA CYS A 62 4.02 3.14 -4.73
C CYS A 62 5.29 3.96 -5.00
N GLU A 63 6.27 3.38 -5.69
CA GLU A 63 7.50 4.08 -6.11
C GLU A 63 7.16 5.35 -6.88
N TRP A 64 6.24 5.27 -7.86
CA TRP A 64 5.80 6.45 -8.61
C TRP A 64 5.16 7.54 -7.73
N VAL A 65 4.25 7.18 -6.81
CA VAL A 65 3.63 8.15 -5.87
C VAL A 65 4.70 8.85 -5.01
N LEU A 66 5.71 8.10 -4.57
CA LEU A 66 6.78 8.60 -3.70
C LEU A 66 7.89 9.37 -4.44
N GLU A 67 7.92 9.31 -5.76
CA GLU A 67 8.85 10.07 -6.63
C GLU A 67 8.23 11.38 -7.13
N VAL A 68 6.89 11.43 -7.27
CA VAL A 68 6.18 12.59 -7.85
C VAL A 68 5.93 13.70 -6.83
N ASP A 69 5.74 13.34 -5.56
CA ASP A 69 5.46 14.31 -4.49
C ASP A 69 6.35 14.05 -3.27
N ASP A 70 6.90 15.13 -2.72
CA ASP A 70 7.67 15.12 -1.46
C ASP A 70 6.79 15.48 -0.26
N ASP A 71 5.59 16.01 -0.54
CA ASP A 71 4.61 16.48 0.43
C ASP A 71 3.80 15.30 1.00
N ILE A 72 3.91 15.11 2.31
CA ILE A 72 3.28 13.98 3.00
C ILE A 72 1.75 14.00 2.89
N ASP A 73 1.12 15.17 2.89
CA ASP A 73 -0.33 15.29 2.80
C ASP A 73 -0.81 14.91 1.40
N ARG A 74 -0.05 15.25 0.35
CA ARG A 74 -0.33 14.85 -1.03
C ARG A 74 -0.16 13.35 -1.23
N ILE A 75 0.92 12.77 -0.72
CA ILE A 75 1.15 11.32 -0.75
C ILE A 75 -0.02 10.59 -0.09
N ILE A 76 -0.44 11.03 1.10
CA ILE A 76 -1.57 10.43 1.82
C ILE A 76 -2.87 10.58 1.02
N ALA A 77 -3.12 11.75 0.43
CA ALA A 77 -4.28 11.95 -0.42
C ALA A 77 -4.30 11.00 -1.63
N GLN A 78 -3.17 10.79 -2.29
CA GLN A 78 -3.04 9.82 -3.39
C GLN A 78 -3.27 8.38 -2.93
N ILE A 79 -2.74 7.99 -1.77
CA ILE A 79 -2.97 6.66 -1.20
C ILE A 79 -4.44 6.46 -0.80
N LEU A 80 -5.16 7.52 -0.41
CA LEU A 80 -6.58 7.49 -0.06
C LEU A 80 -7.53 7.72 -1.24
N ALA A 81 -7.02 8.13 -2.41
CA ALA A 81 -7.83 8.41 -3.58
C ALA A 81 -8.68 7.20 -4.01
N GLU A 82 -9.90 7.44 -4.48
CA GLU A 82 -10.81 6.40 -4.98
C GLU A 82 -10.49 5.97 -6.42
N ASP A 83 -9.26 6.21 -6.88
CA ASP A 83 -8.80 5.89 -8.22
C ASP A 83 -8.14 4.50 -8.29
N TYR A 84 -7.58 4.17 -9.45
CA TYR A 84 -6.88 2.90 -9.62
C TYR A 84 -5.67 2.74 -8.69
N ILE A 85 -4.88 3.82 -8.49
CA ILE A 85 -3.64 3.78 -7.72
C ILE A 85 -3.94 3.59 -6.24
N GLY A 86 -4.77 4.45 -5.64
CA GLY A 86 -5.15 4.37 -4.24
C GLY A 86 -5.83 3.04 -3.91
N ASN A 87 -6.78 2.59 -4.74
CA ASN A 87 -7.42 1.28 -4.57
C ASN A 87 -6.42 0.13 -4.68
N ARG A 88 -5.35 0.28 -5.46
CA ARG A 88 -4.30 -0.75 -5.58
C ARG A 88 -3.45 -0.79 -4.32
N LEU A 89 -2.94 0.34 -3.86
CA LEU A 89 -2.06 0.43 -2.70
C LEU A 89 -2.77 -0.06 -1.42
N ARG A 90 -4.06 0.29 -1.25
CA ARG A 90 -4.86 -0.12 -0.08
C ARG A 90 -5.10 -1.64 0.03
N ARG A 91 -4.86 -2.41 -1.03
CA ARG A 91 -4.97 -3.88 -1.00
C ARG A 91 -3.71 -4.57 -0.45
N TYR A 92 -2.62 -3.84 -0.29
CA TYR A 92 -1.32 -4.39 0.10
C TYR A 92 -0.80 -3.70 1.37
N PRO A 93 -1.36 -4.04 2.55
CA PRO A 93 -0.92 -3.47 3.83
C PRO A 93 0.56 -3.72 4.13
N LEU A 94 1.16 -4.76 3.54
CA LEU A 94 2.59 -5.06 3.66
C LEU A 94 3.50 -3.88 3.27
N LEU A 95 3.07 -3.01 2.34
CA LEU A 95 3.84 -1.81 1.99
C LEU A 95 4.08 -0.88 3.19
N PHE A 96 3.16 -0.89 4.16
CA PHE A 96 3.14 -0.03 5.34
C PHE A 96 3.66 -0.74 6.60
N LYS A 97 4.20 -1.95 6.48
CA LYS A 97 4.73 -2.71 7.61
C LYS A 97 5.84 -1.93 8.33
N GLY A 98 5.77 -1.85 9.64
CA GLY A 98 6.76 -1.16 10.48
C GLY A 98 6.59 0.36 10.57
N VAL A 99 5.56 0.93 9.94
CA VAL A 99 5.22 2.36 10.12
C VAL A 99 4.58 2.58 11.50
N VAL A 100 3.56 1.78 11.82
CA VAL A 100 2.97 1.70 13.16
C VAL A 100 3.68 0.58 13.91
N ASP A 101 4.05 0.83 15.16
CA ASP A 101 4.54 -0.22 16.06
C ASP A 101 3.40 -1.24 16.30
N ASP A 102 3.66 -2.51 15.99
CA ASP A 102 2.77 -3.66 16.25
C ASP A 102 3.19 -4.31 17.58
#